data_AF-A0A3M5JXG3-F1
#
_entry.id   AF-A0A3M5JXG3-F1
#
_cell.length_a   1.000
_cell.length_b   1.000
_cell.length_c   1.000
_cell.angle_alpha   90.00
_cell.angle_beta   90.00
_cell.angle_gamma   90.00
#
_symmetry.space_group_name_H-M   'P 1'
#
loop_
_entity.id
_entity.type
_entity.pdbx_description
1 polymer ?
#
loop_
_entity_poly.entity_id
_entity_poly.type
_entity_poly.pdbx_seq_one_letter_code
_entity_poly.pdbx_strand_id
1 'polypeptide(L)'
;MNMSKRHNPLNEAMVAQILHHLRNGEVKRCIDMGLDPEILVLLQQPSSQSVLLNSNVIWCQVAIDPDMVKRLLSNKERTDEEIRIVQRALRLGATTPMLQQFFGMSPQEVSLQRVLVGVPGKPGRFRDLPDDTPLWHRFVQLMADLNVDHTDGVALLDVAMLLTEEINIPAEEQDRHSPEPITLGLVWNKIQQWLAQDLYPPGKNRKSASLVLMSESRRLTKANPKGRAPERGLEESAAGKVEGERM
;
A
#
# COMPACT_ATOMS: atom_id res chain seq x y z
N MET A 1 4.75 -40.94 38.46
CA MET A 1 5.79 -40.29 37.64
C MET A 1 5.08 -39.61 36.47
N ASN A 2 4.83 -38.31 36.54
CA ASN A 2 4.08 -37.58 35.51
C ASN A 2 4.94 -37.49 34.23
N MET A 3 4.51 -38.17 33.18
CA MET A 3 5.06 -37.95 31.84
C MET A 3 4.56 -36.60 31.34
N SER A 4 5.38 -35.55 31.48
CA SER A 4 5.14 -34.27 30.82
C SER A 4 5.12 -34.53 29.31
N LYS A 5 3.91 -34.56 28.75
CA LYS A 5 3.64 -34.62 27.32
C LYS A 5 4.43 -33.51 26.62
N ARG A 6 5.49 -33.88 25.90
CA ARG A 6 6.27 -32.95 25.06
C ARG A 6 5.56 -32.76 23.71
N HIS A 7 4.31 -32.29 23.73
CA HIS A 7 3.65 -31.92 22.49
C HIS A 7 4.13 -30.53 22.07
N ASN A 8 4.53 -30.40 20.81
CA ASN A 8 4.80 -29.10 20.24
C ASN A 8 3.45 -28.42 19.93
N PRO A 9 3.13 -27.27 20.54
CA PRO A 9 1.82 -26.63 20.38
C PRO A 9 1.53 -26.26 18.91
N LEU A 10 2.57 -25.98 18.13
CA LEU A 10 2.41 -25.69 16.71
C LEU A 10 2.04 -26.95 15.92
N ASN A 11 2.69 -28.08 16.19
CA ASN A 11 2.35 -29.35 15.56
C ASN A 11 0.92 -29.77 15.92
N GLU A 12 0.50 -29.57 17.18
CA GLU A 12 -0.85 -29.86 17.64
C GLU A 12 -1.90 -29.01 16.91
N ALA A 13 -1.69 -27.69 16.85
CA ALA A 13 -2.58 -26.78 16.12
C ALA A 13 -2.68 -27.15 14.64
N MET A 14 -1.57 -27.48 14.00
CA MET A 14 -1.54 -27.85 12.58
C MET A 14 -2.25 -29.17 12.33
N VAL A 15 -2.01 -30.23 13.12
CA VAL A 15 -2.74 -31.50 12.97
C VAL A 15 -4.23 -31.31 13.20
N ALA A 16 -4.61 -30.57 14.25
CA ALA A 16 -6.02 -30.29 14.53
C ALA A 16 -6.71 -29.58 13.35
N GLN A 17 -6.05 -28.58 12.76
CA GLN A 17 -6.58 -27.84 11.62
C GLN A 17 -6.70 -28.71 10.37
N ILE A 18 -5.69 -29.52 10.06
CA ILE A 18 -5.69 -30.42 8.90
C ILE A 18 -6.82 -31.46 9.04
N LEU A 19 -6.95 -32.08 10.22
CA LEU A 19 -8.01 -33.05 10.47
C LEU A 19 -9.41 -32.44 10.43
N HIS A 20 -9.55 -31.18 10.86
CA HIS A 20 -10.80 -30.44 10.73
C HIS A 20 -11.21 -30.30 9.25
N HIS A 21 -10.28 -29.85 8.39
CA HIS A 21 -10.52 -29.72 6.96
C HIS A 21 -10.84 -31.07 6.29
N LEU A 22 -10.07 -32.12 6.60
CA LEU A 22 -10.32 -33.46 6.06
C LEU A 22 -11.70 -34.00 6.45
N ARG A 23 -12.12 -33.81 7.71
CA ARG A 23 -13.44 -34.26 8.18
C ARG A 23 -14.60 -33.51 7.51
N ASN A 24 -14.38 -32.27 7.11
CA ASN A 24 -15.37 -31.45 6.42
C ASN A 24 -15.34 -31.61 4.88
N GLY A 25 -14.49 -32.50 4.35
CA GLY A 25 -14.32 -32.70 2.91
C GLY A 25 -13.56 -31.55 2.21
N GLU A 26 -12.90 -30.68 2.96
CA GLU A 26 -12.21 -29.48 2.46
C GLU A 26 -10.76 -29.81 2.03
N VAL A 27 -10.56 -30.88 1.26
CA VAL A 27 -9.23 -31.38 0.85
C VAL A 27 -8.41 -30.30 0.15
N LYS A 28 -9.06 -29.45 -0.65
CA LYS A 28 -8.42 -28.33 -1.34
C LYS A 28 -7.71 -27.38 -0.38
N ARG A 29 -8.29 -27.10 0.79
CA ARG A 29 -7.66 -26.22 1.80
C ARG A 29 -6.39 -26.83 2.38
N CYS A 30 -6.34 -28.16 2.54
CA CYS A 30 -5.12 -28.83 2.97
C CYS A 30 -4.01 -28.73 1.91
N ILE A 31 -4.35 -28.83 0.63
CA ILE A 31 -3.40 -28.64 -0.47
C ILE A 31 -2.90 -27.19 -0.51
N ASP A 32 -3.79 -26.21 -0.33
CA ASP A 32 -3.44 -24.79 -0.25
C ASP A 32 -2.48 -24.48 0.93
N MET A 33 -2.52 -25.31 2.00
CA MET A 33 -1.56 -25.26 3.11
C MET A 33 -0.18 -25.88 2.75
N GLY A 34 -0.01 -26.42 1.55
CA GLY A 34 1.23 -27.05 1.08
C GLY A 34 1.35 -28.54 1.39
N LEU A 35 0.24 -29.23 1.72
CA LEU A 35 0.26 -30.68 1.93
C LEU A 35 0.07 -31.42 0.62
N ASP A 36 0.98 -32.36 0.36
CA ASP A 36 0.84 -33.26 -0.77
C ASP A 36 -0.33 -34.24 -0.59
N PRO A 37 -1.05 -34.59 -1.66
CA PRO A 37 -2.16 -35.54 -1.60
C PRO A 37 -1.79 -36.89 -0.97
N GLU A 38 -0.57 -37.36 -1.18
CA GLU A 38 -0.05 -38.60 -0.59
C GLU A 38 0.01 -38.53 0.94
N ILE A 39 0.43 -37.38 1.48
CA ILE A 39 0.47 -37.12 2.92
C ILE A 39 -0.96 -37.10 3.49
N LEU A 40 -1.91 -36.53 2.74
CA LEU A 40 -3.32 -36.49 3.16
C LEU A 40 -3.95 -37.89 3.26
N VAL A 41 -3.59 -38.81 2.35
CA VAL A 41 -4.01 -40.22 2.42
C VAL A 41 -3.43 -40.88 3.66
N LEU A 42 -2.13 -40.68 3.94
CA LEU A 42 -1.48 -41.23 5.13
C LEU A 42 -2.11 -40.68 6.43
N LEU A 43 -2.50 -39.41 6.43
CA LEU A 43 -3.14 -38.73 7.56
C LEU A 43 -4.55 -39.23 7.87
N GLN A 44 -5.19 -40.01 6.99
CA GLN A 44 -6.46 -40.68 7.31
C GLN A 44 -6.27 -41.76 8.39
N GLN A 45 -5.04 -42.29 8.55
CA GLN A 45 -4.74 -43.29 9.55
C GLN A 45 -4.44 -42.65 10.91
N PRO A 46 -5.09 -43.09 12.01
CA PRO A 46 -4.83 -42.56 13.36
C PRO A 46 -3.38 -42.72 13.84
N SER A 47 -2.66 -43.72 13.33
CA SER A 47 -1.23 -43.94 13.59
C SER A 47 -0.37 -42.78 13.07
N SER A 48 -0.57 -42.36 11.82
CA SER A 48 0.14 -41.24 11.19
C SER A 48 -0.12 -39.93 11.92
N GLN A 49 -1.37 -39.68 12.32
CA GLN A 49 -1.76 -38.51 13.11
C GLN A 49 -0.99 -38.48 14.44
N SER A 50 -0.91 -39.63 15.11
CA SER A 50 -0.20 -39.78 16.38
C SER A 50 1.30 -39.51 16.23
N VAL A 51 1.91 -39.93 15.13
CA VAL A 51 3.34 -39.64 14.85
C VAL A 51 3.59 -38.14 14.74
N LEU A 52 2.76 -37.41 13.98
CA LEU A 52 2.93 -35.96 13.82
C LEU A 52 2.66 -35.17 15.10
N LEU A 53 1.66 -35.59 15.89
CA LEU A 53 1.31 -34.98 17.18
C LEU A 53 2.39 -35.18 18.25
N ASN A 54 3.09 -36.32 18.21
CA ASN A 54 4.13 -36.66 19.17
C ASN A 54 5.55 -36.36 18.64
N SER A 55 5.68 -35.73 17.48
CA SER A 55 6.98 -35.34 16.93
C SER A 55 7.67 -34.31 17.83
N ASN A 56 8.93 -34.58 18.18
CA ASN A 56 9.80 -33.65 18.90
C ASN A 56 10.32 -32.50 18.01
N VAL A 57 10.15 -32.61 16.69
CA VAL A 57 10.61 -31.63 15.70
C VAL A 57 9.40 -30.88 15.13
N ILE A 58 9.52 -29.57 14.98
CA ILE A 58 8.55 -28.74 14.27
C ILE A 58 8.69 -29.04 12.78
N TRP A 59 7.60 -29.48 12.16
CA TRP A 59 7.55 -29.77 10.72
C TRP A 59 6.81 -28.70 9.91
N CYS A 60 6.37 -27.61 10.56
CA CYS A 60 5.76 -26.45 9.92
C CYS A 60 6.58 -25.18 10.13
N GLN A 61 6.81 -24.43 9.06
CA GLN A 61 7.34 -23.07 9.14
C GLN A 61 6.16 -22.08 9.11
N VAL A 62 6.04 -21.25 10.15
CA VAL A 62 5.04 -20.18 10.19
C VAL A 62 5.76 -18.84 10.03
N ALA A 63 5.39 -18.09 9.00
CA ALA A 63 5.79 -16.71 8.82
C ALA A 63 4.58 -15.81 9.13
N ILE A 64 4.71 -14.96 10.13
CA ILE A 64 3.71 -13.95 10.45
C ILE A 64 4.23 -12.63 9.89
N ASP A 65 3.46 -11.98 9.02
CA ASP A 65 3.72 -10.60 8.62
C ASP A 65 3.16 -9.66 9.71
N PRO A 66 4.03 -9.06 10.56
CA PRO A 66 3.56 -8.23 11.65
C PRO A 66 2.92 -6.93 11.16
N ASP A 67 3.29 -6.43 9.99
CA ASP A 67 2.75 -5.19 9.45
C ASP A 67 1.36 -5.44 8.84
N MET A 68 1.16 -6.56 8.17
CA MET A 68 -0.18 -7.00 7.74
C MET A 68 -1.09 -7.27 8.94
N VAL A 69 -0.61 -7.96 9.97
CA VAL A 69 -1.39 -8.19 11.20
C VAL A 69 -1.76 -6.87 11.87
N LYS A 70 -0.82 -5.92 12.00
CA LYS A 70 -1.10 -4.58 12.53
C LYS A 70 -2.13 -3.84 11.68
N ARG A 71 -2.07 -3.90 10.35
CA ARG A 71 -3.06 -3.30 9.44
C ARG A 71 -4.47 -3.92 9.61
N LEU A 72 -4.53 -5.25 9.72
CA LEU A 72 -5.80 -5.94 9.96
C LEU A 72 -6.38 -5.66 11.35
N LEU A 73 -5.53 -5.40 12.35
CA LEU A 73 -5.96 -5.02 13.70
C LEU A 73 -6.29 -3.52 13.80
N SER A 74 -5.58 -2.66 13.07
CA SER A 74 -5.88 -1.22 12.95
C SER A 74 -7.15 -0.95 12.17
N ASN A 75 -7.72 -1.95 11.47
CA ASN A 75 -9.09 -1.85 10.98
C ASN A 75 -10.13 -1.58 12.09
N LYS A 76 -9.81 -1.77 13.38
CA LYS A 76 -10.63 -1.31 14.52
C LYS A 76 -10.50 0.20 14.84
N GLU A 77 -9.36 0.81 14.54
CA GLU A 77 -9.08 2.24 14.70
C GLU A 77 -8.35 2.72 13.43
N ARG A 78 -9.07 2.85 12.32
CA ARG A 78 -8.47 3.37 11.07
C ARG A 78 -7.85 4.72 11.37
N THR A 79 -6.55 4.86 11.07
CA THR A 79 -5.86 6.14 11.24
C THR A 79 -6.43 7.16 10.24
N ASP A 80 -6.46 8.44 10.60
CA ASP A 80 -6.94 9.52 9.71
C ASP A 80 -6.28 9.48 8.32
N GLU A 81 -5.01 9.08 8.26
CA GLU A 81 -4.26 8.92 7.02
C GLU A 81 -4.80 7.78 6.15
N GLU A 82 -5.12 6.63 6.75
CA GLU A 82 -5.68 5.50 6.04
C GLU A 82 -7.06 5.84 5.47
N ILE A 83 -7.88 6.56 6.24
CA ILE A 83 -9.18 7.07 5.78
C ILE A 83 -8.99 7.97 4.56
N ARG A 84 -8.01 8.89 4.58
CA ARG A 84 -7.71 9.77 3.44
C ARG A 84 -7.30 8.99 2.20
N ILE A 85 -6.44 7.98 2.36
CA ILE A 85 -6.00 7.13 1.26
C ILE A 85 -7.19 6.36 0.66
N VAL A 86 -8.04 5.77 1.48
CA VAL A 86 -9.25 5.06 1.02
C VAL A 86 -10.19 6.01 0.26
N GLN A 87 -10.42 7.22 0.79
CA GLN A 87 -11.27 8.21 0.12
C GLN A 87 -10.67 8.67 -1.22
N ARG A 88 -9.35 8.87 -1.30
CA ARG A 88 -8.62 9.17 -2.54
C ARG A 88 -8.78 8.04 -3.55
N ALA A 89 -8.50 6.80 -3.15
CA ALA A 89 -8.65 5.62 -4.01
C ALA A 89 -10.07 5.49 -4.55
N LEU A 90 -11.09 5.71 -3.71
CA LEU A 90 -12.49 5.68 -4.12
C LEU A 90 -12.84 6.73 -5.17
N ARG A 91 -12.35 7.97 -5.02
CA ARG A 91 -12.54 9.05 -6.02
C ARG A 91 -11.92 8.71 -7.36
N LEU A 92 -10.79 8.00 -7.34
CA LEU A 92 -10.09 7.54 -8.54
C LEU A 92 -10.71 6.27 -9.15
N GLY A 93 -11.78 5.72 -8.57
CA GLY A 93 -12.46 4.54 -9.11
C GLY A 93 -11.81 3.21 -8.71
N ALA A 94 -11.23 3.13 -7.50
CA ALA A 94 -10.81 1.86 -6.91
C ALA A 94 -11.93 0.82 -6.93
N THR A 95 -11.60 -0.44 -7.17
CA THR A 95 -12.58 -1.54 -7.19
C THR A 95 -12.79 -2.12 -5.78
N THR A 96 -13.93 -2.77 -5.54
CA THR A 96 -14.18 -3.44 -4.26
C THR A 96 -13.11 -4.50 -3.92
N PRO A 97 -12.67 -5.37 -4.87
CA PRO A 97 -11.57 -6.29 -4.61
C PRO A 97 -10.27 -5.58 -4.22
N MET A 98 -9.96 -4.43 -4.84
CA MET A 98 -8.77 -3.64 -4.50
C MET A 98 -8.84 -3.12 -3.07
N LEU A 99 -9.98 -2.55 -2.65
CA LEU A 99 -10.14 -2.06 -1.28
C LEU A 99 -10.15 -3.17 -0.23
N GLN A 100 -10.66 -4.35 -0.60
CA GLN A 100 -10.58 -5.53 0.24
C GLN A 100 -9.14 -6.05 0.37
N GLN A 101 -8.38 -6.07 -0.71
CA GLN A 101 -7.00 -6.54 -0.73
C GLN A 101 -6.06 -5.61 0.06
N PHE A 102 -6.17 -4.30 -0.14
CA PHE A 102 -5.21 -3.33 0.43
C PHE A 102 -5.61 -2.78 1.80
N PHE A 103 -6.91 -2.72 2.11
CA PHE A 103 -7.43 -2.11 3.33
C PHE A 103 -8.30 -3.08 4.16
N GLY A 104 -8.46 -4.34 3.73
CA GLY A 104 -9.26 -5.33 4.44
C GLY A 104 -10.76 -4.98 4.53
N MET A 105 -11.24 -4.04 3.71
CA MET A 105 -12.62 -3.57 3.76
C MET A 105 -13.59 -4.65 3.27
N SER A 106 -14.68 -4.85 4.00
CA SER A 106 -15.81 -5.65 3.54
C SER A 106 -16.55 -4.95 2.39
N PRO A 107 -17.27 -5.69 1.52
CA PRO A 107 -18.09 -5.09 0.47
C PRO A 107 -19.14 -4.09 0.99
N GLN A 108 -19.63 -4.30 2.21
CA GLN A 108 -20.59 -3.43 2.88
C GLN A 108 -19.94 -2.10 3.29
N GLU A 109 -18.75 -2.14 3.91
CA GLU A 109 -17.98 -0.93 4.24
C GLU A 109 -17.59 -0.14 2.99
N VAL A 110 -17.18 -0.81 1.91
CA VAL A 110 -16.87 -0.15 0.64
C VAL A 110 -18.11 0.57 0.08
N SER A 111 -19.28 -0.07 0.13
CA SER A 111 -20.53 0.52 -0.33
C SER A 111 -20.91 1.76 0.48
N LEU A 112 -20.77 1.68 1.81
CA LEU A 112 -21.02 2.81 2.71
C LEU A 112 -20.04 3.96 2.42
N GLN A 113 -18.76 3.68 2.28
CA GLN A 113 -17.75 4.71 2.03
C GLN A 113 -17.94 5.38 0.66
N ARG A 114 -18.40 4.65 -0.36
CA ARG A 114 -18.78 5.23 -1.66
C ARG A 114 -19.90 6.26 -1.53
N VAL A 115 -20.92 5.94 -0.73
CA VAL A 115 -22.03 6.85 -0.45
C VAL A 115 -21.51 8.10 0.28
N LEU A 116 -20.66 7.93 1.31
CA LEU A 116 -20.09 9.06 2.06
C LEU A 116 -19.19 9.96 1.22
N VAL A 117 -18.40 9.39 0.31
CA VAL A 117 -17.51 10.14 -0.59
C VAL A 117 -18.26 10.72 -1.79
N GLY A 118 -19.52 10.33 -2.00
CA GLY A 118 -20.34 10.81 -3.13
C GLY A 118 -19.94 10.20 -4.48
N VAL A 119 -19.25 9.07 -4.47
CA VAL A 119 -18.82 8.36 -5.69
C VAL A 119 -19.75 7.17 -5.90
N PRO A 120 -20.79 7.28 -6.75
CA PRO A 120 -21.68 6.16 -6.98
C PRO A 120 -20.88 4.97 -7.51
N GLY A 121 -21.22 3.77 -7.05
CA GLY A 121 -20.64 2.54 -7.59
C GLY A 121 -20.99 2.45 -9.08
N LYS A 122 -20.05 2.80 -9.95
CA LYS A 122 -20.15 2.56 -11.39
C LYS A 122 -19.45 1.23 -11.69
N PRO A 123 -20.18 0.14 -11.98
CA PRO A 123 -19.61 -1.02 -12.61
C PRO A 123 -19.83 -0.94 -14.13
N GLY A 124 -18.75 -1.09 -14.88
CA GLY A 124 -18.79 -1.32 -16.32
C GLY A 124 -17.52 -2.05 -16.75
N ARG A 125 -17.56 -2.73 -17.90
CA ARG A 125 -16.35 -3.16 -18.59
C ARG A 125 -15.46 -1.93 -18.75
N PHE A 126 -14.24 -1.99 -18.24
CA PHE A 126 -13.27 -0.95 -18.55
C PHE A 126 -13.11 -0.93 -20.07
N ARG A 127 -13.31 0.23 -20.69
CA ARG A 127 -12.81 0.42 -22.06
C ARG A 127 -11.30 0.24 -21.99
N ASP A 128 -10.78 -0.63 -22.85
CA ASP A 128 -9.34 -0.79 -22.97
C ASP A 128 -8.73 0.53 -23.43
N LEU A 129 -7.54 0.87 -22.93
CA LEU A 129 -6.85 2.07 -23.41
C LEU A 129 -6.36 1.79 -24.84
N PRO A 130 -6.66 2.65 -25.82
CA PRO A 130 -6.21 2.47 -27.20
C PRO A 130 -4.68 2.61 -27.34
N ASP A 131 -4.03 3.36 -26.44
CA ASP A 131 -2.58 3.46 -26.32
C ASP A 131 -2.19 3.51 -24.84
N ASP A 132 -1.42 2.53 -24.37
CA ASP A 132 -0.91 2.44 -23.00
C ASP A 132 0.59 2.78 -22.91
N THR A 133 1.25 3.10 -24.02
CA THR A 133 2.65 3.54 -24.11
C THR A 133 2.96 4.76 -23.23
N PRO A 134 2.16 5.86 -23.25
CA PRO A 134 2.45 7.02 -22.39
C PRO A 134 2.27 6.70 -20.90
N LEU A 135 1.27 5.88 -20.56
CA LEU A 135 1.03 5.41 -19.18
C LEU A 135 2.21 4.57 -18.69
N TRP A 136 2.75 3.69 -19.54
CA TRP A 136 3.93 2.88 -19.25
C TRP A 136 5.17 3.72 -18.97
N HIS A 137 5.50 4.66 -19.87
CA HIS A 137 6.68 5.51 -19.69
C HIS A 137 6.59 6.32 -18.39
N ARG A 138 5.41 6.85 -18.08
CA ARG A 138 5.21 7.62 -16.86
C ARG A 138 5.32 6.75 -15.61
N PHE A 139 4.81 5.52 -15.65
CA PHE A 139 4.95 4.54 -14.57
C PHE A 139 6.41 4.23 -14.26
N VAL A 140 7.21 3.94 -15.30
CA VAL A 140 8.65 3.66 -15.12
C VAL A 140 9.39 4.86 -14.53
N GLN A 141 9.05 6.09 -14.94
CA GLN A 141 9.62 7.31 -14.37
C GLN A 141 9.27 7.46 -12.88
N LEU A 142 8.00 7.32 -12.52
CA LEU A 142 7.56 7.46 -11.13
C LEU A 142 8.18 6.40 -10.21
N MET A 143 8.28 5.16 -10.67
CA MET A 143 8.95 4.09 -9.92
C MET A 143 10.44 4.39 -9.68
N ALA A 144 11.12 5.00 -10.67
CA ALA A 144 12.51 5.41 -10.56
C ALA A 144 12.71 6.63 -9.64
N ASP A 145 11.84 7.64 -9.76
CA ASP A 145 11.91 8.90 -9.00
C ASP A 145 11.58 8.67 -7.52
N LEU A 146 10.59 7.83 -7.23
CA LEU A 146 10.15 7.49 -5.88
C LEU A 146 10.93 6.32 -5.26
N ASN A 147 11.79 5.66 -6.05
CA ASN A 147 12.57 4.49 -5.66
C ASN A 147 11.70 3.40 -4.98
N VAL A 148 10.56 3.11 -5.60
CA VAL A 148 9.56 2.17 -5.10
C VAL A 148 9.94 0.74 -5.47
N ASP A 149 9.88 -0.16 -4.49
CA ASP A 149 9.98 -1.59 -4.77
C ASP A 149 8.63 -2.12 -5.26
N HIS A 150 8.63 -2.76 -6.42
CA HIS A 150 7.48 -3.46 -6.99
C HIS A 150 6.88 -4.55 -6.08
N THR A 151 7.62 -5.04 -5.08
CA THR A 151 7.11 -6.00 -4.09
C THR A 151 6.27 -5.34 -2.99
N ASP A 152 6.40 -4.03 -2.78
CA ASP A 152 5.56 -3.26 -1.86
C ASP A 152 4.26 -2.85 -2.56
N GLY A 153 3.21 -3.66 -2.35
CA GLY A 153 1.90 -3.42 -2.95
C GLY A 153 1.26 -2.08 -2.56
N VAL A 154 1.62 -1.49 -1.42
CA VAL A 154 1.01 -0.24 -0.92
C VAL A 154 1.69 0.96 -1.58
N ALA A 155 3.02 0.92 -1.67
CA ALA A 155 3.76 1.92 -2.44
C ALA A 155 3.38 1.86 -3.93
N LEU A 156 3.19 0.65 -4.48
CA LEU A 156 2.73 0.47 -5.86
C LEU A 156 1.30 1.01 -6.07
N LEU A 157 0.40 0.84 -5.09
CA LEU A 157 -0.94 1.42 -5.13
C LEU A 157 -0.88 2.96 -5.14
N ASP A 158 0.03 3.57 -4.37
CA ASP A 158 0.21 5.01 -4.36
C ASP A 158 0.72 5.54 -5.71
N VAL A 159 1.69 4.85 -6.32
CA VAL A 159 2.13 5.14 -7.70
C VAL A 159 0.98 5.03 -8.69
N ALA A 160 0.14 3.99 -8.59
CA ALA A 160 -1.02 3.83 -9.45
C ALA A 160 -2.04 4.98 -9.27
N MET A 161 -2.24 5.45 -8.03
CA MET A 161 -3.09 6.62 -7.76
C MET A 161 -2.52 7.89 -8.36
N LEU A 162 -1.21 8.14 -8.23
CA LEU A 162 -0.54 9.29 -8.84
C LEU A 162 -0.67 9.27 -10.37
N LEU A 163 -0.43 8.13 -11.01
CA LEU A 163 -0.62 7.95 -12.46
C LEU A 163 -2.06 8.28 -12.90
N THR A 164 -3.02 7.78 -12.13
CA THR A 164 -4.44 8.01 -12.42
C THR A 164 -4.80 9.49 -12.28
N GLU A 165 -4.21 10.20 -11.31
CA GLU A 165 -4.40 11.64 -11.11
C GLU A 165 -3.75 12.49 -12.19
N GLU A 166 -2.54 12.13 -12.63
CA GLU A 166 -1.81 12.90 -13.65
C GLU A 166 -2.44 12.80 -15.05
N ILE A 167 -3.02 11.64 -15.37
CA ILE A 167 -3.60 11.41 -16.71
C ILE A 167 -5.04 11.89 -16.79
N ASN A 168 -5.75 11.93 -15.66
CA ASN A 168 -7.08 12.48 -15.61
C ASN A 168 -7.04 14.00 -15.55
N ILE A 169 -7.73 14.63 -16.50
CA ILE A 169 -7.95 16.07 -16.50
C ILE A 169 -8.77 16.43 -15.24
N PRO A 170 -8.39 17.49 -14.49
CA PRO A 170 -9.16 17.94 -13.33
C PRO A 170 -10.63 18.18 -13.68
N ALA A 171 -11.54 17.85 -12.75
CA ALA A 171 -12.98 17.98 -12.98
C ALA A 171 -13.44 19.39 -13.36
N GLU A 172 -12.66 20.41 -13.00
CA GLU A 172 -12.91 21.84 -13.30
C GLU A 172 -12.63 22.19 -14.78
N GLU A 173 -11.78 21.42 -15.46
CA GLU A 173 -11.37 21.63 -16.85
C GLU A 173 -12.07 20.63 -17.81
N GLN A 174 -12.97 19.79 -17.29
CA GLN A 174 -13.72 18.81 -18.08
C GLN A 174 -14.89 19.46 -18.81
N ASP A 175 -14.74 19.67 -20.11
CA ASP A 175 -15.84 20.01 -21.02
C ASP A 175 -16.72 18.79 -21.37
N ARG A 176 -17.93 19.02 -21.88
CA ARG A 176 -18.88 17.95 -22.34
C ARG A 176 -18.31 17.01 -23.42
N HIS A 177 -17.20 17.38 -24.05
CA HIS A 177 -16.53 16.60 -25.10
C HIS A 177 -15.24 15.92 -24.61
N SER A 178 -14.89 16.05 -23.33
CA SER A 178 -13.70 15.44 -22.76
C SER A 178 -13.85 13.91 -22.69
N PRO A 179 -12.78 13.13 -22.92
CA PRO A 179 -12.82 11.69 -22.74
C PRO A 179 -13.14 11.34 -21.28
N GLU A 180 -13.88 10.25 -21.06
CA GLU A 180 -14.16 9.78 -19.71
C GLU A 180 -12.85 9.51 -18.94
N PRO A 181 -12.76 9.92 -17.67
CA PRO A 181 -11.55 9.72 -16.88
C PRO A 181 -11.25 8.23 -16.73
N ILE A 182 -9.97 7.89 -16.85
CA ILE A 182 -9.49 6.54 -16.59
C ILE A 182 -9.61 6.23 -15.11
N THR A 183 -9.90 4.97 -14.80
CA THR A 183 -10.08 4.54 -13.41
C THR A 183 -8.81 3.91 -12.87
N LEU A 184 -8.63 4.00 -11.55
CA LEU A 184 -7.56 3.35 -10.82
C LEU A 184 -7.57 1.84 -11.04
N GLY A 185 -8.76 1.23 -11.16
CA GLY A 185 -8.90 -0.19 -11.49
C GLY A 185 -8.25 -0.59 -12.82
N LEU A 186 -8.33 0.27 -13.82
CA LEU A 186 -7.76 0.05 -15.15
C LEU A 186 -6.24 0.22 -15.15
N VAL A 187 -5.75 1.31 -14.53
CA VAL A 187 -4.30 1.56 -14.36
C VAL A 187 -3.66 0.43 -13.58
N TRP A 188 -4.28 0.00 -12.48
CA TRP A 188 -3.81 -1.13 -11.68
C TRP A 188 -3.73 -2.41 -12.50
N ASN A 189 -4.74 -2.72 -13.31
CA ASN A 189 -4.73 -3.90 -14.16
C ASN A 189 -3.55 -3.87 -15.15
N LYS A 190 -3.32 -2.73 -15.82
CA LYS A 190 -2.18 -2.57 -16.73
C LYS A 190 -0.83 -2.75 -16.01
N ILE A 191 -0.66 -2.16 -14.83
CA ILE A 191 0.54 -2.36 -14.02
C ILE A 191 0.76 -3.84 -13.69
N GLN A 192 -0.29 -4.53 -13.25
CA GLN A 192 -0.21 -5.97 -12.97
C GLN A 192 0.12 -6.79 -14.22
N GLN A 193 -0.42 -6.44 -15.40
CA GLN A 193 -0.06 -7.10 -16.66
C GLN A 193 1.41 -6.89 -17.02
N TRP A 194 1.93 -5.67 -16.88
CA TRP A 194 3.34 -5.39 -17.19
C TRP A 194 4.31 -6.10 -16.25
N LEU A 195 3.97 -6.17 -14.96
CA LEU A 195 4.74 -6.94 -13.99
C LEU A 195 4.68 -8.44 -14.28
N ALA A 196 3.51 -8.97 -14.66
CA ALA A 196 3.36 -10.38 -15.03
C ALA A 196 4.08 -10.76 -16.34
N GLN A 197 4.29 -9.79 -17.24
CA GLN A 197 5.01 -9.98 -18.51
C GLN A 197 6.51 -9.67 -18.40
N ASP A 198 7.04 -9.40 -17.19
CA ASP A 198 8.44 -8.99 -16.94
C ASP A 198 8.89 -7.78 -17.79
N LEU A 199 7.96 -6.94 -18.23
CA LEU A 199 8.26 -5.77 -19.04
C LEU A 199 8.96 -4.68 -18.22
N TYR A 200 8.88 -4.75 -16.89
CA TYR A 200 9.56 -3.83 -15.98
C TYR A 200 11.03 -4.21 -15.81
N PRO A 201 11.99 -3.38 -16.24
CA PRO A 201 13.39 -3.70 -16.07
C PRO A 201 13.72 -3.74 -14.57
N PRO A 202 14.18 -4.88 -14.02
CA PRO A 202 14.54 -4.95 -12.61
C PRO A 202 15.69 -3.96 -12.38
N GLY A 203 15.41 -2.92 -11.59
CA GLY A 203 16.41 -1.96 -11.17
C GLY A 203 17.57 -2.72 -10.53
N LYS A 204 18.74 -2.67 -11.18
CA LYS A 204 19.98 -3.21 -10.62
C LYS A 204 20.18 -2.64 -9.21
N ASN A 205 19.96 -3.50 -8.21
CA ASN A 205 20.59 -3.49 -6.89
C ASN A 205 20.89 -2.08 -6.35
N ARG A 206 19.86 -1.32 -5.94
CA ARG A 206 20.04 -0.07 -5.21
C ARG A 206 19.60 -0.27 -3.77
N LYS A 207 20.62 -0.35 -2.91
CA LYS A 207 20.52 -0.52 -1.46
C LYS A 207 19.43 0.37 -0.87
N SER A 208 18.55 -0.24 -0.08
CA SER A 208 17.44 0.38 0.63
C SER A 208 17.88 1.63 1.40
N ALA A 209 17.50 2.80 0.91
CA ALA A 209 17.50 4.00 1.71
C ALA A 209 16.14 4.04 2.44
N SER A 210 16.18 4.01 3.76
CA SER A 210 15.01 4.18 4.63
C SER A 210 14.32 5.50 4.28
N LEU A 211 13.10 5.41 3.74
CA LEU A 211 12.28 6.58 3.43
C LEU A 211 11.39 6.89 4.63
N VAL A 212 11.75 7.97 5.31
CA VAL A 212 10.91 8.72 6.24
C VAL A 212 9.68 9.22 5.46
N LEU A 213 8.49 8.94 5.99
CA LEU A 213 7.22 9.51 5.54
C LEU A 213 7.32 11.04 5.49
N MET A 214 7.44 11.61 4.29
CA MET A 214 7.41 13.06 4.08
C MET A 214 5.96 13.55 3.98
N SER A 215 5.30 13.73 5.14
CA SER A 215 4.06 14.50 5.22
C SER A 215 4.28 16.01 5.49
N GLU A 216 5.53 16.51 5.59
CA GLU A 216 5.77 17.89 6.05
C GLU A 216 6.52 18.85 5.10
N SER A 217 7.09 18.41 3.98
CA SER A 217 7.93 19.30 3.13
C SER A 217 7.17 20.32 2.28
N ARG A 218 5.83 20.41 2.38
CA ARG A 218 5.02 21.38 1.63
C ARG A 218 4.63 22.64 2.41
N ARG A 219 5.12 22.83 3.65
CA ARG A 219 4.78 23.99 4.50
C ARG A 219 5.86 25.08 4.65
N LEU A 220 7.06 24.92 4.11
CA LEU A 220 8.14 25.92 4.33
C LEU A 220 8.57 26.75 3.10
N THR A 221 7.92 26.64 1.94
CA THR A 221 8.23 27.49 0.77
C THR A 221 7.23 28.63 0.51
N LYS A 222 6.24 28.84 1.39
CA LYS A 222 5.34 30.01 1.37
C LYS A 222 5.36 30.76 2.70
N ALA A 223 6.54 31.18 3.14
CA ALA A 223 6.67 32.21 4.17
C ALA A 223 7.93 33.05 3.91
N ASN A 224 7.85 33.93 2.92
CA ASN A 224 8.70 35.11 2.90
C ASN A 224 7.84 36.32 2.50
N PRO A 225 7.36 37.12 3.48
CA PRO A 225 6.76 38.40 3.17
C PRO A 225 7.90 39.37 2.83
N LYS A 226 7.81 39.97 1.64
CA LYS A 226 8.67 41.08 1.21
C LYS A 226 8.80 42.12 2.31
N GLY A 227 9.98 42.20 2.92
CA GLY A 227 10.39 43.34 3.72
C GLY A 227 11.16 44.34 2.85
N ARG A 228 10.68 45.59 2.86
CA ARG A 228 11.45 46.81 3.18
C ARG A 228 11.28 47.96 2.17
N ALA A 229 10.40 48.89 2.53
CA ALA A 229 10.53 50.30 2.16
C ALA A 229 11.49 51.00 3.17
N PRO A 230 12.17 52.10 2.80
CA PRO A 230 13.14 52.76 3.65
C PRO A 230 12.49 53.90 4.44
N GLU A 231 12.67 53.93 5.76
CA GLU A 231 12.46 55.13 6.57
C GLU A 231 13.79 55.69 7.08
N ARG A 232 13.91 57.00 6.91
CA ARG A 232 14.97 57.89 7.41
C ARG A 232 14.66 58.28 8.85
N GLY A 233 15.71 58.65 9.59
CA GLY A 233 15.65 59.35 10.88
C GLY A 233 16.48 58.59 11.92
N LEU A 234 17.77 58.91 12.11
CA LEU A 234 18.34 60.02 12.89
C LEU A 234 18.61 59.62 14.35
N GLU A 235 19.71 60.18 14.87
CA GLU A 235 20.22 60.19 16.26
C GLU A 235 21.06 58.97 16.69
N GLU A 236 22.22 59.11 17.33
CA GLU A 236 23.05 60.27 17.67
C GLU A 236 24.44 59.75 18.15
N SER A 237 25.44 60.62 18.01
CA SER A 237 26.52 60.86 18.98
C SER A 237 27.94 60.30 18.78
N ALA A 238 28.83 61.30 18.68
CA ALA A 238 30.19 61.45 19.21
C ALA A 238 31.32 60.49 18.77
N ALA A 239 32.29 61.03 18.00
CA ALA A 239 33.49 61.66 18.57
C ALA A 239 34.57 61.97 17.50
N GLY A 240 35.01 63.23 17.47
CA GLY A 240 36.42 63.59 17.23
C GLY A 240 36.87 63.90 15.79
N LYS A 241 37.01 65.19 15.46
CA LYS A 241 38.34 65.80 15.25
C LYS A 241 38.29 67.32 15.16
N VAL A 242 39.35 67.91 15.69
CA VAL A 242 39.63 69.33 15.90
C VAL A 242 40.48 69.83 14.73
N GLU A 243 40.07 70.92 14.07
CA GLU A 243 40.91 71.86 13.30
C GLU A 243 39.98 73.04 12.96
N GLY A 244 40.20 74.31 13.32
CA GLY A 244 41.44 75.02 13.60
C GLY A 244 41.75 75.95 12.43
N GLU A 245 41.47 77.25 12.59
CA GLU A 245 42.01 78.39 11.79
C GLU A 245 41.50 78.52 10.33
N ARG A 246 41.30 79.68 9.71
CA ARG A 246 41.56 81.10 10.00
C ARG A 246 40.91 81.95 8.89
N MET A 247 40.53 83.18 9.24
CA MET A 247 40.26 84.38 8.40
C MET A 247 39.03 84.40 7.49
#